data_AF-A0A286CMS5-F1
#
_entry.id   AF-A0A286CMS5-F1
#
_cell.length_a   1.000
_cell.length_b   1.000
_cell.length_c   1.000
_cell.angle_alpha   90.00
_cell.angle_beta   90.00
_cell.angle_gamma   90.00
#
_symmetry.space_group_name_H-M   'P 1'
#
loop_
_entity.id
_entity.type
_entity.pdbx_description
1 polymer ?
#
loop_
_entity_poly.entity_id
_entity_poly.type
_entity_poly.pdbx_seq_one_letter_code
_entity_poly.pdbx_strand_id
1 'polypeptide(L)'
;MSDVFAVDLALDLSPTAPDVVLAHLRRHLEVDRQDDWHLADGNADDGIGDMDRPDFVPLLADRGPAKRIGGLLTGRLLQGPDHWLLTVRQELHAELLPELVELAEMLALHARTDGVIGQVRFYEDDIPELLVNRSGTLVKMPLRAADPNAARHLP
;
A
#
# COMPACT_ATOMS: atom_id res chain seq x y z
N MET A 1 4.22 -17.85 -15.57
CA MET A 1 3.87 -17.36 -14.24
C MET A 1 3.90 -15.84 -14.30
N SER A 2 2.97 -15.16 -13.63
CA SER A 2 3.05 -13.70 -13.47
C SER A 2 3.87 -13.40 -12.23
N ASP A 3 4.85 -12.51 -12.33
CA ASP A 3 5.70 -12.12 -11.20
C ASP A 3 4.87 -11.24 -10.26
N VAL A 4 4.21 -11.85 -9.27
CA VAL A 4 3.23 -11.20 -8.39
C VAL A 4 3.70 -11.22 -6.95
N PHE A 5 3.49 -10.10 -6.28
CA PHE A 5 3.74 -9.90 -4.86
C PHE A 5 2.43 -9.74 -4.10
N ALA A 6 2.31 -10.45 -2.98
CA ALA A 6 1.37 -10.11 -1.92
C ALA A 6 1.92 -8.91 -1.14
N VAL A 7 1.05 -7.95 -0.84
CA VAL A 7 1.40 -6.75 -0.10
C VAL A 7 0.36 -6.51 0.97
N ASP A 8 0.80 -6.37 2.21
CA ASP A 8 -0.03 -5.91 3.31
C ASP A 8 0.59 -4.65 3.93
N LEU A 9 -0.22 -3.62 4.14
CA LEU A 9 0.16 -2.41 4.87
C LEU A 9 -0.82 -2.18 6.01
N ALA A 10 -0.31 -1.81 7.18
CA ALA A 10 -1.10 -1.45 8.34
C ALA A 10 -0.32 -0.45 9.18
N LEU A 11 -0.79 0.80 9.21
CA LEU A 11 -0.15 1.87 9.98
C LEU A 11 -1.10 3.04 10.24
N ASP A 12 -0.71 3.83 11.23
CA ASP A 12 -1.34 5.11 11.55
C ASP A 12 -0.48 6.25 10.99
N LEU A 13 -1.09 7.20 10.28
CA LEU A 13 -0.42 8.42 9.85
C LEU A 13 -0.69 9.55 10.84
N SER A 14 0.30 10.42 11.02
CA SER A 14 0.21 11.63 11.83
C SER A 14 -0.99 12.49 11.42
N PRO A 15 -1.68 13.16 12.36
CA PRO A 15 -2.74 14.13 12.02
C PRO A 15 -2.18 15.34 11.27
N THR A 16 -0.88 15.60 11.37
CA THR A 16 -0.18 16.66 10.64
C THR A 16 0.37 16.19 9.29
N ALA A 17 0.00 14.98 8.84
CA ALA A 17 0.34 14.52 7.50
C ALA A 17 -0.16 15.55 6.47
N PRO A 18 0.70 16.03 5.55
CA PRO A 18 0.29 17.04 4.58
C PRO A 18 -0.90 16.59 3.73
N ASP A 19 -1.80 17.50 3.37
CA ASP A 19 -2.97 17.18 2.53
C ASP A 19 -2.56 16.58 1.17
N VAL A 20 -1.42 17.02 0.62
CA VAL A 20 -0.86 16.47 -0.62
C VAL A 20 -0.50 14.99 -0.49
N VAL A 21 -0.02 14.56 0.67
CA VAL A 21 0.28 13.16 0.98
C VAL A 21 -1.00 12.34 1.05
N LEU A 22 -2.02 12.87 1.73
CA LEU A 22 -3.33 12.20 1.84
C LEU A 22 -4.03 12.12 0.48
N ALA A 23 -3.95 13.16 -0.34
CA ALA A 23 -4.49 13.17 -1.71
C ALA A 23 -3.78 12.14 -2.59
N HIS A 24 -2.44 12.06 -2.52
CA HIS A 24 -1.67 11.07 -3.25
C HIS A 24 -2.02 9.63 -2.83
N LEU A 25 -2.16 9.38 -1.52
CA LEU A 25 -2.61 8.09 -1.01
C LEU A 25 -4.03 7.72 -1.46
N ARG A 26 -4.99 8.67 -1.42
CA ARG A 26 -6.36 8.46 -1.91
C ARG A 26 -6.39 8.09 -3.40
N ARG A 27 -5.52 8.70 -4.21
CA ARG A 27 -5.35 8.37 -5.64
C ARG A 27 -4.91 6.91 -5.83
N HIS A 28 -3.98 6.40 -5.02
CA HIS A 28 -3.57 4.99 -5.09
C HIS A 28 -4.64 4.01 -4.61
N LEU A 29 -5.56 4.45 -3.74
CA LEU A 29 -6.69 3.65 -3.26
C LEU A 29 -7.93 3.71 -4.19
N GLU A 30 -7.92 4.58 -5.20
CA GLU A 30 -9.07 4.91 -6.07
C GLU A 30 -10.33 5.36 -5.32
N VAL A 31 -10.19 5.95 -4.13
CA VAL A 31 -11.34 6.40 -3.31
C VAL A 31 -12.18 7.45 -4.03
N ASP A 32 -11.57 8.25 -4.91
CA ASP A 32 -12.22 9.37 -5.59
C ASP A 32 -12.74 9.02 -7.00
N ARG A 33 -12.55 7.78 -7.49
CA ARG A 33 -12.92 7.38 -8.88
C ARG A 33 -14.33 6.79 -9.02
N GLN A 34 -15.04 6.56 -7.92
CA GLN A 34 -16.33 5.86 -7.96
C GLN A 34 -17.47 6.72 -8.54
N ASP A 35 -17.29 8.05 -8.65
CA ASP A 35 -18.30 8.98 -9.16
C ASP A 35 -18.16 9.33 -10.66
N ASP A 36 -17.11 8.87 -11.35
CA ASP A 36 -16.80 9.29 -12.74
C ASP A 36 -17.24 8.30 -13.84
N TRP A 37 -18.11 7.33 -13.55
CA TRP A 37 -18.65 6.39 -14.56
C TRP A 37 -19.71 6.99 -15.50
N HIS A 38 -19.85 8.33 -15.55
CA HIS A 38 -20.82 9.04 -16.38
C HIS A 38 -20.24 10.15 -17.28
N LEU A 39 -18.96 10.12 -17.63
CA LEU A 39 -18.39 11.00 -18.67
C LEU A 39 -17.71 10.21 -19.78
N ALA A 40 -18.41 9.22 -20.33
CA ALA A 40 -18.17 8.75 -21.68
C ALA A 40 -19.07 9.50 -22.66
N ASP A 41 -18.95 10.84 -22.70
CA ASP A 41 -19.33 11.64 -23.87
C ASP A 41 -18.84 13.09 -23.72
N GLY A 42 -17.92 13.49 -24.60
CA GLY A 42 -17.79 14.87 -25.10
C GLY A 42 -17.33 15.96 -24.12
N ASN A 43 -16.02 16.22 -24.13
CA ASN A 43 -15.41 17.56 -24.12
C ASN A 43 -15.74 18.50 -22.93
N ALA A 44 -14.83 18.59 -21.96
CA ALA A 44 -14.70 19.76 -21.09
C ALA A 44 -13.23 19.99 -20.71
N ASP A 45 -12.65 20.99 -21.35
CA ASP A 45 -11.50 21.76 -20.90
C ASP A 45 -11.94 22.58 -19.67
N ASP A 46 -11.36 22.31 -18.50
CA ASP A 46 -11.21 23.27 -17.40
C ASP A 46 -10.19 22.73 -16.39
N GLY A 47 -9.04 23.41 -16.30
CA GLY A 47 -7.85 22.93 -15.62
C GLY A 47 -7.91 22.96 -14.08
N ILE A 48 -7.55 21.83 -13.47
CA ILE A 48 -6.73 21.74 -12.25
C ILE A 48 -5.73 20.58 -12.46
N GLY A 49 -4.44 20.91 -12.34
CA GLY A 49 -3.31 20.17 -12.93
C GLY A 49 -3.00 18.77 -12.37
N ASP A 50 -2.35 17.98 -13.23
CA ASP A 50 -1.69 16.69 -12.96
C ASP A 50 -2.61 15.47 -12.68
N MET A 51 -3.93 15.62 -12.89
CA MET A 51 -4.90 14.55 -12.67
C MET A 51 -4.89 13.44 -13.74
N ASP A 52 -4.32 13.68 -14.92
CA ASP A 52 -4.44 12.76 -16.06
C ASP A 52 -3.07 12.43 -16.67
N ARG A 53 -2.14 11.95 -15.84
CA ARG A 53 -0.98 11.23 -16.38
C ARG A 53 -1.48 9.87 -16.88
N PRO A 54 -1.44 9.59 -18.20
CA PRO A 54 -1.91 8.32 -18.74
C PRO A 54 -1.14 7.10 -18.19
N ASP A 55 0.01 7.35 -17.57
CA ASP A 55 0.91 6.32 -17.03
C ASP A 55 0.74 6.07 -15.52
N PHE A 56 -0.18 6.77 -14.84
CA PHE A 56 -0.38 6.54 -13.41
C PHE A 56 -1.16 5.25 -13.14
N VAL A 57 -0.59 4.39 -12.30
CA VAL A 57 -1.14 3.07 -11.98
C VAL A 57 -1.45 2.99 -10.48
N PRO A 58 -2.75 2.97 -10.07
CA PRO A 58 -3.14 2.92 -8.65
C PRO A 58 -2.65 1.66 -7.95
N LEU A 59 -1.82 1.79 -6.93
CA LEU A 59 -1.08 0.65 -6.35
C LEU A 59 -1.92 -0.15 -5.34
N LEU A 60 -2.86 0.52 -4.67
CA LEU A 60 -3.63 0.00 -3.53
C LEU A 60 -5.13 -0.13 -3.86
N ALA A 61 -5.46 0.00 -5.13
CA ALA A 61 -6.81 -0.16 -5.65
C ALA A 61 -7.25 -1.60 -5.52
N ASP A 62 -8.55 -1.83 -5.36
CA ASP A 62 -9.11 -3.17 -5.24
C ASP A 62 -9.07 -3.89 -6.61
N ARG A 63 -7.90 -4.41 -7.01
CA ARG A 63 -7.64 -5.05 -8.32
C ARG A 63 -6.58 -6.14 -8.21
N GLY A 64 -6.76 -7.27 -8.88
CA GLY A 64 -5.75 -8.34 -8.89
C GLY A 64 -6.30 -9.74 -9.12
N PRO A 65 -5.43 -10.74 -9.34
CA PRO A 65 -5.79 -12.16 -9.44
C PRO A 65 -6.75 -12.69 -8.37
N ALA A 66 -6.60 -12.34 -7.08
CA ALA A 66 -7.43 -12.83 -5.98
C ALA A 66 -8.92 -12.55 -6.20
N LYS A 67 -9.26 -11.39 -6.77
CA LYS A 67 -10.66 -11.07 -7.13
C LYS A 67 -11.28 -12.09 -8.07
N ARG A 68 -10.50 -12.63 -9.00
CA ARG A 68 -10.98 -13.57 -10.02
C ARG A 68 -11.41 -14.91 -9.43
N ILE A 69 -10.93 -15.24 -8.24
CA ILE A 69 -11.26 -16.47 -7.50
C ILE A 69 -12.15 -16.21 -6.27
N GLY A 70 -12.74 -15.02 -6.16
CA GLY A 70 -13.60 -14.63 -5.04
C GLY A 70 -12.87 -14.22 -3.77
N GLY A 71 -11.55 -14.00 -3.83
CA GLY A 71 -10.77 -13.38 -2.76
C GLY A 71 -11.03 -11.88 -2.66
N LEU A 72 -10.79 -11.31 -1.48
CA LEU A 72 -10.95 -9.88 -1.20
C LEU A 72 -9.57 -9.19 -1.16
N LEU A 73 -9.41 -8.17 -2.00
CA LEU A 73 -8.37 -7.16 -1.82
C LEU A 73 -9.02 -5.95 -1.14
N THR A 74 -8.26 -5.23 -0.33
CA THR A 74 -8.83 -4.12 0.44
C THR A 74 -7.81 -3.00 0.53
N GLY A 75 -8.27 -1.78 0.32
CA GLY A 75 -7.56 -0.56 0.65
C GLY A 75 -8.55 0.34 1.39
N ARG A 76 -8.21 0.72 2.63
CA ARG A 76 -9.07 1.57 3.46
C ARG A 76 -8.22 2.59 4.19
N LEU A 77 -8.62 3.85 4.02
CA LEU A 77 -8.10 5.00 4.76
C LEU A 77 -9.27 5.61 5.54
N LEU A 78 -9.14 5.68 6.86
CA LEU A 78 -10.17 6.27 7.74
C LEU A 78 -9.57 7.42 8.54
N GLN A 79 -10.35 8.48 8.71
CA GLN A 79 -10.00 9.56 9.62
C GLN A 79 -10.41 9.20 11.04
N GLY A 80 -9.43 9.09 11.94
CA GLY A 80 -9.65 9.01 13.38
C GLY A 80 -9.72 10.42 14.01
N PRO A 81 -9.90 10.51 15.35
CA PRO A 81 -9.96 11.79 16.05
C PRO A 81 -8.67 12.63 15.93
N ASP A 82 -7.52 11.97 15.91
CA ASP A 82 -6.18 12.58 15.96
C ASP A 82 -5.15 11.88 15.06
N HIS A 83 -5.57 11.08 14.09
CA HIS A 83 -4.70 10.36 13.15
C HIS A 83 -5.49 9.81 11.96
N TRP A 84 -4.78 9.30 10.95
CA TRP A 84 -5.39 8.53 9.87
C TRP A 84 -5.01 7.06 10.00
N LEU A 85 -5.97 6.17 9.77
CA LEU A 85 -5.82 4.73 9.84
C LEU A 85 -5.75 4.18 8.43
N LEU A 86 -4.65 3.52 8.06
CA LEU A 86 -4.49 2.86 6.78
C LEU A 86 -4.38 1.35 6.96
N THR A 87 -5.21 0.60 6.24
CA THR A 87 -5.02 -0.83 6.01
C THR A 87 -5.13 -1.17 4.54
N VAL A 88 -4.19 -1.95 4.04
CA VAL A 88 -4.17 -2.45 2.66
C VAL A 88 -3.81 -3.92 2.65
N ARG A 89 -4.49 -4.69 1.80
CA ARG A 89 -4.10 -6.02 1.34
C ARG A 89 -4.27 -6.06 -0.17
N GLN A 90 -3.18 -6.30 -0.87
CA GLN A 90 -3.13 -6.11 -2.31
C GLN A 90 -2.20 -7.10 -3.00
N GLU A 91 -2.41 -7.28 -4.31
CA GLU A 91 -1.51 -8.00 -5.20
C GLU A 91 -0.93 -7.03 -6.23
N LEU A 92 0.38 -7.06 -6.42
CA LEU A 92 1.07 -6.20 -7.40
C LEU A 92 2.01 -7.01 -8.29
N HIS A 93 2.11 -6.61 -9.56
CA HIS A 93 3.14 -7.14 -10.45
C HIS A 93 4.51 -6.61 -10.03
N ALA A 94 5.57 -7.39 -10.24
CA ALA A 94 6.95 -7.06 -9.83
C ALA A 94 7.45 -5.72 -10.40
N GLU A 95 6.99 -5.36 -11.60
CA GLU A 95 7.29 -4.07 -12.24
C GLU A 95 6.84 -2.86 -11.43
N LEU A 96 5.81 -3.01 -10.57
CA LEU A 96 5.26 -1.93 -9.74
C LEU A 96 5.84 -1.88 -8.32
N LEU A 97 6.82 -2.76 -8.02
CA LEU A 97 7.46 -2.78 -6.71
C LEU A 97 8.26 -1.51 -6.40
N PRO A 98 9.03 -0.91 -7.33
CA PRO A 98 9.72 0.35 -7.05
C PRO A 98 8.77 1.45 -6.59
N GLU A 99 7.64 1.63 -7.27
CA GLU A 99 6.63 2.64 -6.95
C GLU A 99 5.94 2.35 -5.61
N LEU A 100 5.71 1.07 -5.29
CA LEU A 100 5.22 0.67 -3.97
C LEU A 100 6.20 1.03 -2.86
N VAL A 101 7.50 0.88 -3.11
CA VAL A 101 8.55 1.20 -2.14
C VAL A 101 8.62 2.71 -1.92
N GLU A 102 8.57 3.51 -2.98
CA GLU A 102 8.51 4.97 -2.88
C GLU A 102 7.27 5.43 -2.09
N LEU A 103 6.11 4.82 -2.36
CA LEU A 103 4.90 5.06 -1.59
C LEU A 103 5.08 4.68 -0.12
N ALA A 104 5.66 3.50 0.18
CA ALA A 104 5.89 3.05 1.55
C ALA A 104 6.92 3.93 2.29
N GLU A 105 7.92 4.47 1.60
CA GLU A 105 8.88 5.44 2.15
C GLU A 105 8.19 6.73 2.56
N MET A 106 7.34 7.27 1.68
CA MET A 106 6.51 8.44 1.98
C MET A 106 5.60 8.17 3.19
N LEU A 107 4.96 7.00 3.23
CA LEU A 107 4.10 6.61 4.35
C LEU A 107 4.89 6.47 5.66
N ALA A 108 6.09 5.89 5.64
CA ALA A 108 6.95 5.76 6.81
C ALA A 108 7.34 7.14 7.38
N LEU A 109 7.67 8.10 6.52
CA LEU A 109 7.99 9.48 6.92
C LEU A 109 6.85 10.16 7.69
N HIS A 110 5.61 9.84 7.35
CA HIS A 110 4.41 10.42 7.97
C HIS A 110 3.71 9.47 8.96
N ALA A 111 4.31 8.33 9.26
CA ALA A 111 3.78 7.38 10.23
C ALA A 111 3.89 7.94 11.65
N ARG A 112 2.88 7.64 12.46
CA ARG A 112 2.80 8.07 13.86
C ARG A 112 3.75 7.29 14.77
N THR A 113 4.08 6.06 14.38
CA THR A 113 4.86 5.12 15.21
C THR A 113 5.99 4.47 14.42
N ASP A 114 7.09 4.23 15.10
CA ASP A 114 8.14 3.32 14.64
C ASP A 114 7.68 1.86 14.78
N GLY A 115 8.22 0.98 13.94
CA GLY A 115 7.91 -0.45 13.96
C GLY A 115 7.47 -0.99 12.60
N VAL A 116 6.90 -2.19 12.60
CA VAL A 116 6.42 -2.84 11.37
C VAL A 116 5.18 -2.10 10.87
N ILE A 117 5.22 -1.66 9.62
CA ILE A 117 4.11 -0.97 8.94
C ILE A 117 3.51 -1.80 7.81
N GLY A 118 4.08 -2.98 7.52
CA GLY A 118 3.60 -3.87 6.49
C GLY A 118 4.57 -4.99 6.13
N GLN A 119 4.27 -5.67 5.04
CA GLN A 119 5.09 -6.73 4.47
C GLN A 119 4.86 -6.87 2.97
N VAL A 120 5.86 -7.41 2.28
CA VAL A 120 5.79 -7.82 0.88
C VAL A 120 6.26 -9.26 0.75
N ARG A 121 5.60 -10.06 -0.08
CA ARG A 121 5.96 -11.47 -0.30
C ARG A 121 5.78 -11.83 -1.76
N PHE A 122 6.82 -12.35 -2.39
CA PHE A 122 6.67 -12.94 -3.71
C PHE A 122 5.77 -14.17 -3.63
N TYR A 123 4.86 -14.36 -4.59
CA TYR A 123 3.88 -15.45 -4.50
C TYR A 123 4.47 -16.85 -4.47
N GLU A 124 5.66 -17.02 -5.05
CA GLU A 124 6.38 -18.30 -5.05
C GLU A 124 7.23 -18.49 -3.78
N ASP A 125 7.36 -17.47 -2.94
CA ASP A 125 8.08 -17.52 -1.67
C ASP A 125 7.14 -17.74 -0.48
N ASP A 126 7.55 -18.58 0.46
CA ASP A 126 6.79 -18.80 1.70
C ASP A 126 7.01 -17.70 2.75
N ILE A 127 8.14 -16.99 2.67
CA ILE A 127 8.60 -16.07 3.72
C ILE A 127 8.53 -14.63 3.22
N PRO A 128 7.84 -13.72 3.93
CA PRO A 128 7.76 -12.32 3.54
C PRO A 128 9.01 -11.52 3.97
N GLU A 129 9.16 -10.36 3.34
CA GLU A 129 10.01 -9.27 3.82
C GLU A 129 9.14 -8.25 4.56
N LEU A 130 9.55 -7.87 5.77
CA LEU A 130 8.85 -6.85 6.54
C LEU A 130 9.23 -5.45 6.06
N LEU A 131 8.24 -4.56 6.05
CA LEU A 131 8.40 -3.12 5.89
C LEU A 131 8.38 -2.49 7.28
N VAL A 132 9.51 -1.91 7.70
CA VAL A 132 9.69 -1.37 9.06
C VAL A 132 9.96 0.13 8.97
N ASN A 133 9.13 0.94 9.61
CA ASN A 133 9.44 2.33 9.86
C ASN A 133 10.46 2.44 11.00
N ARG A 134 11.59 3.10 10.73
CA ARG A 134 12.58 3.50 11.73
C ARG A 134 12.77 5.00 11.66
N SER A 135 12.07 5.71 12.53
CA SER A 135 12.17 7.16 12.70
C SER A 135 11.97 7.91 11.37
N GLY A 136 10.93 7.52 10.62
CA GLY A 136 10.57 8.10 9.34
C GLY A 136 11.29 7.49 8.12
N THR A 137 12.17 6.52 8.35
CA THR A 137 12.90 5.82 7.27
C THR A 137 12.35 4.41 7.09
N LEU A 138 11.99 4.05 5.86
CA LEU A 138 11.63 2.67 5.54
C LEU A 138 12.87 1.77 5.56
N VAL A 139 12.79 0.68 6.31
CA VAL A 139 13.78 -0.39 6.33
C VAL A 139 13.09 -1.69 5.96
N LYS A 140 13.62 -2.35 4.94
CA LYS A 140 13.18 -3.69 4.54
C LYS A 140 13.94 -4.74 5.36
N MET A 141 13.21 -5.67 5.96
CA MET A 141 13.78 -6.69 6.84
C MET A 141 13.30 -8.08 6.41
N PRO A 142 14.15 -8.88 5.74
CA PRO A 142 13.78 -10.24 5.36
C PRO A 142 13.59 -11.10 6.60
N LEU A 143 12.45 -11.79 6.67
CA LEU A 143 12.26 -12.80 7.70
C LEU A 143 13.03 -14.07 7.36
N ARG A 144 13.20 -14.91 8.38
CA ARG A 144 13.76 -16.24 8.24
C ARG A 144 12.83 -17.22 8.92
N ALA A 145 12.76 -18.44 8.38
CA ALA A 145 12.10 -19.53 9.05
C ALA A 145 12.71 -19.70 10.45
N ALA A 146 11.85 -19.85 11.46
CA ALA A 146 12.31 -20.17 12.79
C ALA A 146 13.02 -21.54 12.75
N ASP A 147 14.14 -21.67 13.46
CA ASP A 147 14.75 -22.98 13.66
C ASP A 147 13.80 -23.81 14.54
N PRO A 148 13.26 -24.94 14.04
CA PRO A 148 12.32 -25.77 14.80
C PRO A 148 12.93 -26.33 16.09
N ASN A 149 14.27 -26.34 16.24
CA ASN A 149 14.95 -26.77 17.45
C ASN A 149 15.21 -25.64 18.46
N ALA A 150 15.12 -24.37 18.08
CA ALA A 150 15.36 -23.25 18.99
C ALA A 150 14.28 -23.12 20.08
N ALA A 151 13.03 -23.50 19.79
CA ALA A 151 11.91 -23.47 20.74
C ALA A 151 11.99 -24.52 21.86
N ARG A 152 12.88 -25.51 21.75
CA ARG A 152 13.06 -26.57 22.77
C ARG A 152 13.91 -26.13 23.97
N HIS A 153 14.42 -24.90 23.97
CA HIS A 153 15.33 -24.37 24.99
C HIS A 153 14.77 -23.20 25.79
N LEU A 154 13.46 -22.92 25.71
CA LEU A 154 12.80 -22.02 26.67
C LEU A 154 12.48 -22.80 27.96
N PRO A 155 12.94 -22.33 29.14
CA PRO A 155 12.73 -22.98 30.43
C PRO A 155 11.27 -22.95 30.90
#